data_AF-A0A6H1RE67-F1
#
_entry.id   AF-A0A6H1RE67-F1
#
_cell.length_a   1.000
_cell.length_b   1.000
_cell.length_c   1.000
_cell.angle_alpha   90.00
_cell.angle_beta   90.00
_cell.angle_gamma   90.00
#
_symmetry.space_group_name_H-M   'P 1'
#
loop_
_entity.id
_entity.type
_entity.pdbx_description
1 polymer ?
#
loop_
_entity_poly.entity_id
_entity_poly.type
_entity_poly.pdbx_seq_one_letter_code
_entity_poly.pdbx_strand_id
1 'polypeptide(L)'
;MDLVKLSRDSQALFKRLADRFPPDQLRMCRESGKGCEWNEMVDIMCAVLVKRNVPVTQDERDALADLLAMYPVPVEGYDYINKRDEILAALTVTPGTDCR
;
A
#
# COMPACT_ATOMS: atom_id res chain seq x y z
N MET A 1 7.30 12.78 -10.23
CA MET A 1 6.37 12.07 -9.33
C MET A 1 5.14 12.93 -9.16
N ASP A 2 3.96 12.39 -9.48
CA ASP A 2 2.71 13.15 -9.51
C ASP A 2 2.03 13.07 -8.13
N LEU A 3 2.28 14.06 -7.27
CA LEU A 3 1.90 14.00 -5.85
C LEU A 3 0.38 13.96 -5.64
N VAL A 4 -0.40 14.55 -6.55
CA VAL A 4 -1.86 14.51 -6.52
C VAL A 4 -2.37 13.12 -6.85
N LYS A 5 -1.80 12.46 -7.86
CA LYS A 5 -2.10 11.06 -8.16
C LYS A 5 -1.70 10.16 -6.97
N LEU A 6 -0.48 10.32 -6.46
CA LEU A 6 0.03 9.50 -5.35
C LEU A 6 -0.86 9.58 -4.11
N SER A 7 -1.22 10.79 -3.67
CA SER A 7 -2.10 10.99 -2.51
C SER A 7 -3.47 10.35 -2.70
N ARG A 8 -4.11 10.58 -3.86
CA ARG A 8 -5.42 10.02 -4.18
C ARG A 8 -5.39 8.50 -4.22
N ASP A 9 -4.42 7.92 -4.94
CA ASP A 9 -4.37 6.48 -5.16
C ASP A 9 -3.94 5.76 -3.87
N SER A 10 -3.05 6.36 -3.06
CA SER A 10 -2.71 5.88 -1.72
C SER A 10 -3.95 5.88 -0.81
N GLN A 11 -4.73 6.95 -0.81
CA GLN A 11 -5.94 7.05 0.00
C GLN A 11 -7.01 6.05 -0.45
N ALA A 12 -7.16 5.85 -1.75
CA ALA A 12 -8.13 4.90 -2.31
C ALA A 12 -7.77 3.46 -1.94
N LEU A 13 -6.50 3.07 -2.09
CA LEU A 13 -6.01 1.75 -1.69
C LEU A 13 -6.14 1.53 -0.18
N PHE A 14 -5.77 2.54 0.61
CA PHE A 14 -5.90 2.49 2.05
C PHE A 14 -7.35 2.27 2.49
N LYS A 15 -8.31 2.98 1.88
CA LYS A 15 -9.73 2.83 2.19
C LYS A 15 -10.26 1.42 1.89
N ARG A 16 -9.77 0.77 0.84
CA ARG A 16 -10.13 -0.63 0.50
C ARG A 16 -9.59 -1.61 1.53
N LEU A 17 -8.37 -1.38 1.99
CA LEU A 17 -7.67 -2.23 2.96
C LEU A 17 -8.03 -1.91 4.41
N ALA A 18 -8.68 -0.77 4.68
CA ALA A 18 -8.86 -0.25 6.03
C ALA A 18 -9.54 -1.23 6.99
N ASP A 19 -10.50 -2.02 6.50
CA ASP A 19 -11.20 -3.04 7.30
C ASP A 19 -10.27 -4.16 7.81
N ARG A 20 -9.16 -4.39 7.09
CA ARG A 20 -8.17 -5.44 7.39
C ARG A 20 -6.97 -4.93 8.18
N PHE A 21 -6.88 -3.61 8.39
CA PHE A 21 -5.77 -2.98 9.10
C PHE A 21 -6.12 -2.77 10.59
N PRO A 22 -5.14 -2.86 11.50
CA PRO A 22 -5.37 -2.60 12.91
C PRO A 22 -5.76 -1.12 13.13
N PRO A 23 -6.67 -0.83 14.08
CA PRO A 23 -7.23 0.51 14.29
C PRO A 23 -6.17 1.56 14.65
N ASP A 24 -5.05 1.15 15.25
CA ASP A 24 -3.95 2.05 15.61
C ASP A 24 -3.21 2.60 14.37
N GLN A 25 -3.03 1.75 13.35
CA GLN A 25 -2.45 2.14 12.06
C GLN A 25 -3.44 2.95 11.21
N LEU A 26 -4.74 2.65 11.35
CA LEU A 26 -5.83 3.47 10.78
C LEU A 26 -5.84 4.89 11.32
N ARG A 27 -5.61 5.03 12.63
CA ARG A 27 -5.55 6.33 13.29
C ARG A 27 -4.36 7.14 12.78
N MET A 28 -3.15 6.56 12.75
CA MET A 28 -1.96 7.23 12.18
C MET A 28 -2.19 7.70 10.74
N CYS A 29 -2.71 6.85 9.85
CA CYS A 29 -2.96 7.27 8.45
C CYS A 29 -4.02 8.37 8.33
N ARG A 30 -5.08 8.31 9.15
CA ARG A 30 -6.16 9.31 9.14
C ARG A 30 -5.70 10.66 9.68
N GLU A 31 -4.77 10.67 10.63
CA GLU A 31 -4.16 11.88 11.19
C GLU A 31 -3.08 12.45 10.25
N SER A 32 -2.28 11.60 9.60
CA SER A 32 -1.24 12.01 8.64
C SER A 32 -1.77 12.56 7.32
N GLY A 33 -3.05 12.31 6.99
CA GLY A 33 -3.73 12.78 5.78
C GLY A 33 -3.82 14.30 5.60
N LYS A 34 -3.29 15.10 6.54
CA LYS A 34 -3.22 16.56 6.46
C LYS A 34 -1.84 17.14 6.20
N GLY A 35 -0.77 16.34 6.12
CA GLY A 35 0.55 16.93 5.84
C GLY A 35 1.78 16.04 5.91
N CYS A 36 1.69 14.73 6.14
CA CYS A 36 2.87 13.88 6.27
C CYS A 36 3.01 12.81 5.17
N GLU A 37 4.28 12.60 4.85
CA GLU A 37 4.94 11.72 3.89
C GLU A 37 4.13 10.49 3.45
N TRP A 38 3.50 10.60 2.28
CA TRP A 38 2.85 9.48 1.59
C TRP A 38 3.78 8.27 1.44
N ASN A 39 5.09 8.52 1.34
CA ASN A 39 6.15 7.51 1.32
C ASN A 39 6.10 6.62 2.57
N GLU A 40 6.01 7.22 3.76
CA GLU A 40 5.93 6.47 5.01
C GLU A 40 4.62 5.67 5.10
N MET A 41 3.51 6.26 4.65
CA MET A 41 2.23 5.55 4.62
C MET A 41 2.28 4.31 3.72
N VAL A 42 2.90 4.44 2.54
CA VAL A 42 3.04 3.36 1.57
C VAL A 42 3.99 2.27 2.05
N ASP A 43 5.10 2.66 2.68
CA ASP A 43 6.05 1.72 3.30
C ASP A 43 5.39 0.92 4.43
N ILE A 44 4.66 1.60 5.32
CA ILE A 44 3.88 0.96 6.39
C ILE A 44 2.81 0.03 5.82
N MET A 45 2.09 0.44 4.77
CA MET A 45 1.10 -0.43 4.12
C MET A 45 1.77 -1.72 3.61
N CYS A 46 2.90 -1.61 2.90
CA CYS A 46 3.65 -2.76 2.42
C CYS A 46 4.10 -3.66 3.58
N ALA A 47 4.62 -3.06 4.66
CA ALA A 47 5.05 -3.78 5.85
C ALA A 47 3.90 -4.54 6.52
N VAL A 48 2.72 -3.92 6.66
CA VAL A 48 1.55 -4.57 7.26
C VAL A 48 1.06 -5.72 6.38
N LEU A 49 0.92 -5.51 5.07
CA LEU A 49 0.44 -6.53 4.14
C LEU A 49 1.34 -7.78 4.19
N VAL A 50 2.66 -7.60 4.18
CA VAL A 50 3.62 -8.71 4.23
C VAL A 50 3.71 -9.32 5.62
N LYS A 51 3.92 -8.54 6.67
CA LYS A 51 4.12 -9.08 8.03
C LYS A 51 2.89 -9.78 8.57
N ARG A 52 1.68 -9.33 8.19
CA ARG A 52 0.42 -9.93 8.64
C ARG A 52 -0.18 -10.91 7.64
N ASN A 53 0.45 -11.12 6.48
CA ASN A 53 -0.11 -11.91 5.38
C ASN A 53 -1.57 -11.53 5.09
N VAL A 54 -1.85 -10.23 5.01
CA VAL A 54 -3.21 -9.76 4.72
C VAL A 54 -3.56 -10.22 3.31
N PRO A 55 -4.61 -11.03 3.11
CA PRO A 55 -5.03 -11.42 1.78
C PRO A 55 -5.48 -10.17 1.02
N VAL A 56 -5.00 -10.03 -0.22
CA VAL A 56 -5.36 -8.96 -1.14
C VAL A 56 -5.94 -9.55 -2.42
N THR A 57 -6.85 -8.85 -3.07
CA THR A 57 -7.33 -9.25 -4.39
C THR A 57 -6.30 -8.92 -5.48
N GLN A 58 -6.51 -9.46 -6.67
CA GLN A 58 -5.68 -9.12 -7.83
C GLN A 58 -5.70 -7.62 -8.15
N ASP A 59 -6.87 -6.97 -8.09
CA ASP A 59 -7.00 -5.52 -8.26
C ASP A 59 -6.27 -4.72 -7.18
N GLU A 60 -6.26 -5.18 -5.92
CA GLU A 60 -5.55 -4.52 -4.83
C GLU A 60 -4.04 -4.62 -4.99
N ARG A 61 -3.54 -5.78 -5.46
CA ARG A 61 -2.13 -5.97 -5.79
C ARG A 61 -1.70 -5.11 -6.98
N ASP A 62 -2.50 -5.05 -8.05
CA ASP A 62 -2.20 -4.25 -9.23
C ASP A 62 -2.18 -2.75 -8.91
N ALA A 63 -3.15 -2.29 -8.11
CA ALA A 63 -3.17 -0.91 -7.61
C ALA A 63 -1.93 -0.58 -6.75
N LEU A 64 -1.48 -1.51 -5.91
CA LEU A 64 -0.24 -1.32 -5.14
C LEU A 64 0.99 -1.29 -6.08
N ALA A 65 1.00 -2.09 -7.14
CA ALA A 65 2.09 -2.11 -8.12
C ALA A 65 2.18 -0.79 -8.90
N ASP A 66 1.06 -0.25 -9.40
CA ASP A 66 1.03 1.08 -10.05
C ASP A 66 1.53 2.17 -9.10
N LEU A 67 1.17 2.04 -7.82
CA LEU A 67 1.56 2.97 -6.79
C LEU A 67 3.06 2.93 -6.49
N LEU A 68 3.63 1.74 -6.33
CA LEU A 68 5.07 1.52 -6.14
C LEU A 68 5.88 1.88 -7.39
N ALA A 69 5.29 1.82 -8.59
CA ALA A 69 5.93 2.24 -9.83
C ALA A 69 6.11 3.77 -9.92
N MET A 70 5.33 4.56 -9.19
CA MET A 70 5.47 6.03 -9.14
C MET A 70 6.73 6.50 -8.39
N TYR A 71 7.33 5.63 -7.56
CA TYR A 71 8.49 5.95 -6.75
C TYR A 71 9.81 5.78 -7.53
N PRO A 72 10.72 6.76 -7.48
CA PRO A 72 12.08 6.60 -7.97
C PRO A 72 12.86 5.70 -7.00
N VAL A 73 13.06 4.43 -7.38
CA VAL A 73 13.83 3.48 -6.58
C VAL A 73 15.32 3.60 -6.93
N PRO A 74 16.24 3.69 -5.95
CA PRO A 74 15.98 3.61 -4.51
C PRO A 74 15.50 4.92 -3.87
N VAL A 75 14.56 4.80 -2.94
CA VAL A 75 14.12 5.87 -2.02
C VAL A 75 14.86 5.70 -0.70
N GLU A 76 15.56 6.74 -0.26
CA GLU A 76 16.31 6.71 1.00
C GLU A 76 15.36 6.55 2.20
N GLY A 77 15.71 5.64 3.12
CA GLY A 77 14.93 5.40 4.34
C GLY A 77 13.74 4.44 4.21
N TYR A 78 13.36 3.99 3.01
CA TYR A 78 12.16 3.17 2.79
C TYR A 78 12.48 1.80 2.17
N ASP A 79 12.72 0.81 3.02
CA ASP A 79 13.13 -0.54 2.62
C ASP A 79 12.03 -1.29 1.84
N TYR A 80 10.75 -1.13 2.22
CA TYR A 80 9.66 -1.87 1.57
C TYR A 80 9.35 -1.32 0.18
N ILE A 81 9.44 0.00 0.00
CA ILE A 81 9.31 0.64 -1.31
C ILE A 81 10.45 0.19 -2.24
N ASN A 82 11.68 0.11 -1.71
CA ASN A 82 12.84 -0.34 -2.47
C ASN A 82 12.75 -1.81 -2.89
N LYS A 83 12.07 -2.62 -2.07
CA LYS A 83 11.85 -4.05 -2.30
C LYS A 83 10.50 -4.35 -2.97
N ARG A 84 9.93 -3.41 -3.73
CA ARG A 84 8.59 -3.53 -4.33
C ARG A 84 8.33 -4.87 -5.04
N ASP A 85 9.29 -5.41 -5.78
CA ASP A 85 9.14 -6.71 -6.45
C ASP A 85 9.03 -7.87 -5.46
N GLU A 86 9.85 -7.87 -4.39
CA GLU A 86 9.79 -8.87 -3.32
C GLU A 86 8.48 -8.75 -2.53
N ILE A 87 8.05 -7.51 -2.24
CA ILE A 87 6.77 -7.25 -1.57
C ILE A 87 5.62 -7.79 -2.41
N LEU A 88 5.53 -7.41 -3.69
CA LEU A 88 4.46 -7.85 -4.59
C LEU A 88 4.44 -9.37 -4.79
N ALA A 89 5.60 -10.04 -4.71
CA ALA A 89 5.70 -11.49 -4.77
C ALA A 89 5.31 -12.18 -3.45
N ALA A 90 5.53 -11.53 -2.31
CA ALA A 90 5.18 -12.03 -0.98
C ALA A 90 3.69 -11.85 -0.63
N LEU A 91 2.95 -11.04 -1.38
CA LEU A 91 1.52 -10.83 -1.13
C LEU A 91 0.70 -12.09 -1.41
N THR A 92 -0.15 -12.44 -0.45
CA THR A 92 -1.16 -13.49 -0.64
C THR A 92 -2.29 -12.93 -1.49
N VAL A 93 -2.30 -13.27 -2.78
CA VAL A 93 -3.38 -12.89 -3.70
C VAL A 93 -4.50 -13.90 -3.60
N THR A 94 -5.66 -13.47 -3.14
CA THR A 94 -6.87 -14.26 -3.28
C THR A 94 -7.48 -13.98 -4.65
N PRO A 95 -7.94 -15.02 -5.38
CA PRO A 95 -8.82 -14.81 -6.52
C PRO A 95 -10.08 -14.19 -5.93
N GLY A 96 -10.22 -12.87 -6.07
CA GLY A 96 -11.47 -12.19 -5.75
C GLY A 96 -12.55 -12.94 -6.53
N THR A 97 -13.57 -13.41 -5.83
CA THR A 97 -14.60 -14.29 -6.37
C THR A 97 -15.28 -13.65 -7.59
N ASP A 98 -14.74 -13.88 -8.77
CA ASP A 98 -15.48 -13.86 -10.03
C ASP A 98 -16.31 -15.15 -10.03
N CYS A 99 -17.43 -15.13 -9.31
CA CYS A 99 -18.53 -16.00 -9.65
C CYS A 99 -19.09 -15.49 -10.98
N ARG A 100 -18.62 -16.05 -12.09
CA ARG A 100 -19.26 -15.94 -13.39
C ARG A 100 -19.88 -17.26 -13.81
#